data_AF-A0A3D3ZS31-F1
#
_entry.id   AF-A0A3D3ZS31-F1
#
_cell.length_a   1.000
_cell.length_b   1.000
_cell.length_c   1.000
_cell.angle_alpha   90.00
_cell.angle_beta   90.00
_cell.angle_gamma   90.00
#
_symmetry.space_group_name_H-M   'P 1'
#
loop_
_entity.id
_entity.type
_entity.pdbx_description
1 polymer ?
#
loop_
_entity_poly.entity_id
_entity_poly.type
_entity_poly.pdbx_seq_one_letter_code
_entity_poly.pdbx_strand_id
1 'polypeptide(L)' 'MQRSERLIRDQSKPNAREVLQELVRRVERLRPDHRYPHRFHEEKSEIAYEMAELSRTVA' A
#
# COMPACT_ATOMS: atom_id res chain seq x y z
N MET A 1 10.59 24.01 30.61
CA MET A 1 10.76 22.64 30.06
C MET A 1 9.46 21.86 30.30
N GLN A 2 9.12 20.92 29.41
CA GLN A 2 8.08 19.87 29.58
C GLN A 2 6.64 20.13 29.08
N ARG A 3 6.45 20.54 27.80
CA ARG A 3 5.13 20.38 27.14
C ARG A 3 5.19 19.90 25.68
N SER A 4 6.36 19.49 25.21
CA SER A 4 6.61 19.22 23.78
C SER A 4 6.63 17.74 23.40
N GLU A 5 6.28 16.83 24.32
CA GLU A 5 6.41 15.37 24.12
C GLU A 5 5.12 14.67 23.67
N ARG A 6 4.00 15.37 23.49
CA ARG A 6 2.69 14.77 23.16
C ARG A 6 2.33 14.74 21.68
N LEU A 7 3.33 14.71 20.80
CA LEU A 7 3.12 14.34 19.40
C LEU A 7 4.03 13.18 19.04
N ILE A 8 4.02 12.16 19.89
CA ILE A 8 4.33 10.81 19.43
C ILE A 8 3.22 10.52 18.42
N ARG A 9 3.52 10.79 17.14
CA ARG A 9 2.76 10.27 16.00
C ARG A 9 2.53 8.81 16.32
N ASP A 10 1.29 8.48 16.63
CA ASP A 10 0.84 7.10 16.69
C ASP A 10 1.04 6.58 15.26
N GLN A 11 2.22 6.02 15.00
CA GLN A 11 2.54 5.26 13.80
C GLN A 11 1.87 3.90 13.94
N SER A 12 0.56 3.92 14.20
CA SER A 12 -0.27 2.73 14.18
C SER A 12 -0.07 2.15 12.80
N LYS A 13 0.62 1.00 12.73
CA LYS A 13 0.82 0.28 11.48
C LYS A 13 -0.53 0.22 10.76
N PRO A 14 -0.59 0.54 9.46
CA PRO A 14 -1.87 0.58 8.76
C PRO A 14 -2.60 -0.74 8.97
N ASN A 15 -3.89 -0.65 9.28
CA ASN A 15 -4.69 -1.85 9.53
C ASN A 15 -4.67 -2.71 8.26
N ALA A 16 -4.53 -4.03 8.38
CA ALA A 16 -4.57 -4.96 7.25
C ALA A 16 -5.80 -4.74 6.34
N ARG A 17 -6.94 -4.32 6.92
CA ARG A 17 -8.14 -3.94 6.18
C ARG A 17 -7.94 -2.70 5.30
N GLU A 18 -7.27 -1.67 5.80
CA GLU A 18 -7.01 -0.43 5.06
C GLU A 18 -6.03 -0.68 3.92
N VAL A 19 -4.97 -1.45 4.18
CA VAL A 19 -4.00 -1.87 3.15
C VAL A 19 -4.71 -2.66 2.05
N LEU A 20 -5.57 -3.61 2.42
CA LEU A 20 -6.34 -4.39 1.45
C LEU A 20 -7.28 -3.51 0.60
N GLN A 21 -7.97 -2.55 1.22
CA GLN A 21 -8.84 -1.61 0.50
C GLN A 21 -8.07 -0.77 -0.51
N GLU A 22 -6.86 -0.33 -0.17
CA GLU A 22 -6.01 0.44 -1.08
C GLU A 22 -5.51 -0.42 -2.25
N LEU A 23 -5.08 -1.66 -1.98
CA LEU A 23 -4.67 -2.61 -3.02
C LEU A 23 -5.81 -2.88 -4.02
N VAL A 24 -7.04 -3.06 -3.53
CA VAL A 24 -8.23 -3.22 -4.40
C VAL A 24 -8.42 -2.01 -5.31
N ARG A 25 -8.36 -0.78 -4.76
CA ARG A 25 -8.51 0.45 -5.55
C ARG A 25 -7.42 0.60 -6.61
N ARG A 26 -6.18 0.25 -6.29
CA ARG A 26 -5.05 0.27 -7.24
C ARG A 26 -5.29 -0.72 -8.38
N VAL A 27 -5.71 -1.95 -8.07
CA VAL A 27 -6.06 -2.95 -9.08
C VAL A 27 -7.22 -2.49 -9.99
N GLU A 28 -8.26 -1.87 -9.43
CA GLU A 28 -9.40 -1.36 -10.22
C GLU A 28 -9.00 -0.25 -11.20
N ARG A 29 -8.01 0.57 -10.81
CA ARG A 29 -7.48 1.68 -11.61
C ARG A 29 -6.35 1.25 -12.55
N LEU A 30 -5.74 0.09 -12.31
CA LEU A 30 -4.64 -0.42 -13.11
C LEU A 30 -5.13 -0.69 -14.54
N ARG A 31 -4.63 0.12 -15.49
CA ARG A 31 -4.94 0.01 -16.91
C ARG A 31 -3.67 0.02 -17.74
N PRO A 32 -3.57 -0.82 -18.78
CA PRO A 32 -2.46 -0.73 -19.72
C PRO A 32 -2.46 0.64 -20.39
N ASP A 33 -1.34 1.36 -20.29
CA ASP A 33 -1.07 2.53 -21.10
C ASP A 33 -0.07 2.14 -22.19
N HIS A 34 -0.52 2.15 -23.45
CA HIS A 34 0.32 1.79 -24.59
C HIS A 34 1.45 2.79 -24.86
N ARG A 35 1.37 4.02 -24.32
CA ARG A 35 2.47 4.99 -24.39
C ARG A 35 3.57 4.67 -23.39
N TYR A 36 3.22 4.02 -22.29
CA TYR A 36 4.14 3.68 -21.20
C TYR A 36 3.88 2.26 -20.66
N PRO A 37 4.14 1.22 -21.47
CA PRO A 37 3.81 -0.15 -21.10
C PRO A 37 4.56 -0.64 -19.84
N HIS A 38 5.77 -0.13 -19.60
CA HIS A 38 6.56 -0.47 -18.41
C HIS A 38 5.86 -0.08 -17.11
N ARG A 39 5.17 1.07 -17.06
CA ARG A 39 4.49 1.54 -15.84
C ARG A 39 3.41 0.58 -15.36
N PHE A 40 2.65 0.01 -16.29
CA PHE A 40 1.66 -1.01 -15.96
C PHE A 40 2.31 -2.24 -15.31
N HIS A 41 3.44 -2.69 -15.84
CA HIS A 41 4.15 -3.86 -15.32
C HIS A 41 4.83 -3.58 -13.97
N GLU A 42 5.37 -2.38 -13.78
CA GLU A 42 5.93 -1.92 -12.50
C GLU A 42 4.83 -1.88 -11.42
N GLU A 43 3.75 -1.14 -11.65
CA GLU A 43 2.66 -1.00 -10.68
C GLU A 43 2.00 -2.36 -10.38
N LYS A 44 1.82 -3.21 -11.39
CA LYS A 44 1.34 -4.59 -11.19
C LYS A 44 2.27 -5.39 -10.26
N SER A 45 3.57 -5.27 -10.44
CA SER A 45 4.57 -6.01 -9.64
C SER A 45 4.61 -5.50 -8.20
N GLU A 46 4.50 -4.20 -8.00
CA GLU A 46 4.38 -3.58 -6.67
C GLU A 46 3.13 -4.07 -5.93
N ILE A 47 1.97 -4.04 -6.59
CA ILE A 47 0.72 -4.56 -6.01
C ILE A 47 0.88 -6.03 -5.60
N ALA A 48 1.47 -6.86 -6.46
CA ALA A 48 1.68 -8.27 -6.17
C ALA A 48 2.61 -8.49 -4.96
N TYR A 49 3.68 -7.69 -4.86
CA TYR A 49 4.60 -7.72 -3.74
C TYR A 49 3.90 -7.34 -2.43
N GLU A 50 3.13 -6.25 -2.42
CA GLU A 50 2.40 -5.79 -1.24
C GLU A 50 1.32 -6.79 -0.80
N MET A 51 0.62 -7.43 -1.74
CA MET A 51 -0.32 -8.52 -1.42
C MET A 51 0.39 -9.71 -0.77
N ALA A 52 1.59 -10.07 -1.24
CA ALA A 52 2.38 -11.15 -0.65
C ALA A 52 2.81 -10.81 0.78
N GLU A 53 3.29 -9.59 1.03
CA GLU A 53 3.61 -9.10 2.39
C GLU A 53 2.38 -9.10 3.31
N LEU A 54 1.22 -8.66 2.80
CA LEU A 54 -0.02 -8.66 3.57
C LEU A 54 -0.43 -10.09 3.95
N SER A 55 -0.34 -11.04 3.02
CA SER A 55 -0.67 -12.45 3.29
C SER A 55 0.22 -13.07 4.38
N ARG A 56 1.51 -12.70 4.42
CA ARG A 56 2.43 -13.13 5.49
C ARG A 56 2.09 -12.56 6.86
N THR A 57 1.40 -11.42 6.90
CA THR A 57 1.03 -10.74 8.15
C THR A 57 -0.34 -11.19 8.68
N VAL A 58 -1.22 -11.68 7.80
CA VAL A 58 -2.57 -12.13 8.13
C VAL A 58 -2.65 -13.64 8.39
N ALA A 59 -1.71 -14.43 7.83
CA ALA A 59 -1.58 -15.87 8.07
C ALA A 59 -1.01 -16.19 9.47
#